data_AF-A0A1C6BJX4-F1
#
_entry.id   AF-A0A1C6BJX4-F1
#
_cell.length_a   1.000
_cell.length_b   1.000
_cell.length_c   1.000
_cell.angle_alpha   90.00
_cell.angle_beta   90.00
_cell.angle_gamma   90.00
#
_symmetry.space_group_name_H-M   'P 1'
#
loop_
_entity.id
_entity.type
_entity.pdbx_description
1 polymer ?
#
loop_
_entity_poly.entity_id
_entity_poly.type
_entity_poly.pdbx_seq_one_letter_code
_entity_poly.pdbx_strand_id
1 'polypeptide(L)'
;MPQSIENYYQEIGRAGRDGEKSECILLFTPGDIHTQKYLIEMGTESMARKTIQYNKLQQMTDLVYSNSCYRKSILQYFGEIGLDDCKNCSNCLNEGEVIDKTLDAQKVISCVYRMKKSYGLTMIVDVLRGSKNKKVLELGFNKLSTYGIMKDYTNEGLKTFINTLVSHGFLEVKENLGSRGSFPTISLNSQSSKVLKGEIKVQFKEVKIAKEVRNKNELFGILSDLRKTIAVKEKIAPYMVFGDSTLLSMANTYPTDEDELLNISGVGQIKYEKYGQDFISAIEQYMVDNKIDKSKLEEDKSNVLNEKEDAKQDFFEVTTDQNLYEQLKKVRGKYARIESLPHRMIMTKNTLKEISGRYPLDVEKLNDVAGLGPKKIDKYGEAIIEVVNKYVEENNIDVEWKEKKKKKLILDGESRKPKEIALDLLNQGIDVKTVSNKLEVSVSSILGYICEYIKDKNELHFKFNPTIYYCDDEKELIQKSINKFGEDKLKDIKQSLPDYIKYESIRAVIIEKYIS
;
A
#
# COMPACT_ATOMS: atom_id res chain seq x y z
N MET A 1 14.30 0.89 -13.97
CA MET A 1 15.60 1.58 -14.18
C MET A 1 16.22 1.23 -15.54
N PRO A 2 16.79 2.20 -16.29
CA PRO A 2 17.61 1.98 -17.49
C PRO A 2 18.84 1.09 -17.26
N GLN A 3 19.38 0.49 -18.34
CA GLN A 3 20.55 -0.39 -18.28
C GLN A 3 21.88 0.35 -18.13
N SER A 4 21.93 1.62 -18.55
CA SER A 4 23.15 2.43 -18.52
C SER A 4 22.82 3.92 -18.56
N ILE A 5 23.81 4.75 -18.26
CA ILE A 5 23.68 6.21 -18.31
C ILE A 5 23.45 6.68 -19.76
N GLU A 6 24.06 6.02 -20.75
CA GLU A 6 23.86 6.38 -22.17
C GLU A 6 22.43 6.20 -22.62
N ASN A 7 21.81 5.06 -22.29
CA ASN A 7 20.40 4.81 -22.61
C ASN A 7 19.51 5.84 -21.91
N TYR A 8 19.78 6.10 -20.62
CA TYR A 8 19.04 7.09 -19.87
C TYR A 8 19.16 8.49 -20.48
N TYR A 9 20.37 8.92 -20.84
CA TYR A 9 20.63 10.23 -21.45
C TYR A 9 19.92 10.40 -22.79
N GLN A 10 19.91 9.37 -23.64
CA GLN A 10 19.19 9.39 -24.91
C GLN A 10 17.67 9.45 -24.74
N GLU A 11 17.12 8.78 -23.72
CA GLU A 11 15.69 8.80 -23.41
C GLU A 11 15.25 10.16 -22.90
N ILE A 12 15.94 10.72 -21.89
CA ILE A 12 15.59 12.02 -21.31
C ILE A 12 15.84 13.18 -22.30
N GLY A 13 16.82 13.06 -23.19
CA GLY A 13 17.11 14.05 -24.24
C GLY A 13 16.05 14.15 -25.33
N ARG A 14 14.96 13.36 -25.26
CA ARG A 14 13.78 13.51 -26.14
C ARG A 14 12.80 14.56 -25.63
N ALA A 15 12.84 14.87 -24.33
CA ALA A 15 12.00 15.91 -23.74
C ALA A 15 12.53 17.31 -24.08
N GLY A 16 11.64 18.31 -24.16
CA GLY A 16 12.02 19.73 -24.31
C GLY A 16 12.80 20.08 -25.58
N ARG A 17 12.56 19.37 -26.71
CA ARG A 17 13.22 19.67 -28.00
C ARG A 17 12.80 21.00 -28.62
N ASP A 18 11.66 21.51 -28.19
CA ASP A 18 11.13 22.84 -28.45
C ASP A 18 11.80 23.93 -27.61
N GLY A 19 12.62 23.56 -26.63
CA GLY A 19 13.30 24.48 -25.71
C GLY A 19 12.48 24.87 -24.49
N GLU A 20 11.24 24.38 -24.38
CA GLU A 20 10.38 24.63 -23.23
C GLU A 20 10.81 23.81 -22.00
N LYS A 21 10.43 24.30 -20.81
CA LYS A 21 10.72 23.59 -19.56
C LYS A 21 10.07 22.21 -19.59
N SER A 22 10.90 21.19 -19.38
CA SER A 22 10.47 19.80 -19.32
C SER A 22 11.07 19.12 -18.09
N GLU A 23 10.35 18.14 -17.56
CA GLU A 23 10.78 17.33 -16.42
C GLU A 23 11.10 15.89 -16.85
N CYS A 24 12.08 15.28 -16.19
CA CYS A 24 12.48 13.90 -16.42
C CYS A 24 12.49 13.14 -15.09
N ILE A 25 11.51 12.24 -14.92
CA ILE A 25 11.31 11.48 -13.68
C ILE A 25 11.84 10.06 -13.85
N LEU A 26 12.75 9.64 -12.98
CA LEU A 26 13.25 8.26 -12.91
C LEU A 26 12.67 7.55 -11.69
N LEU A 27 11.75 6.61 -11.91
CA LEU A 27 11.24 5.73 -10.86
C LEU A 27 12.24 4.58 -10.64
N PHE A 28 12.59 4.35 -9.38
CA PHE A 28 13.61 3.38 -9.00
C PHE A 28 13.23 2.60 -7.75
N THR A 29 13.44 1.28 -7.79
CA THR A 29 13.48 0.43 -6.61
C THR A 29 14.78 -0.40 -6.59
N PRO A 30 15.33 -0.77 -5.43
CA PRO A 30 16.51 -1.64 -5.36
C PRO A 30 16.34 -2.98 -6.10
N GLY A 31 15.10 -3.47 -6.23
CA GLY A 31 14.79 -4.69 -6.97
C GLY A 31 15.06 -4.57 -8.47
N ASP A 32 14.99 -3.36 -9.05
CA ASP A 32 15.23 -3.13 -10.49
C ASP A 32 16.65 -3.53 -10.90
N ILE A 33 17.63 -3.34 -10.01
CA ILE A 33 19.02 -3.75 -10.24
C ILE A 33 19.07 -5.25 -10.47
N HIS A 34 18.34 -6.02 -9.68
CA HIS A 34 18.31 -7.47 -9.78
C HIS A 34 17.70 -7.92 -11.12
N THR A 35 16.58 -7.30 -11.51
CA THR A 35 15.98 -7.54 -12.83
C THR A 35 16.96 -7.26 -13.96
N GLN A 36 17.72 -6.15 -13.92
CA GLN A 36 18.71 -5.85 -14.95
C GLN A 36 19.88 -6.84 -14.97
N LYS A 37 20.39 -7.24 -13.80
CA LYS A 37 21.44 -8.27 -13.73
C LYS A 37 20.96 -9.60 -14.34
N TYR A 38 19.74 -10.01 -14.04
CA TYR A 38 19.14 -11.20 -14.65
C TYR A 38 19.04 -11.10 -16.17
N LEU A 39 18.61 -9.95 -16.70
CA LEU A 39 18.54 -9.72 -18.15
C LEU A 39 19.93 -9.76 -18.81
N ILE A 40 20.97 -9.23 -18.15
CA ILE A 40 22.36 -9.33 -18.63
C ILE A 40 22.82 -10.79 -18.68
N GLU A 41 22.52 -11.57 -17.63
CA GLU A 41 22.88 -12.98 -17.56
C GLU A 41 22.23 -13.82 -18.68
N MET A 42 20.96 -13.57 -18.97
CA MET A 42 20.20 -14.28 -20.00
C MET A 42 20.50 -13.79 -21.43
N GLY A 43 20.74 -12.50 -21.61
CA GLY A 43 20.86 -11.87 -22.93
C GLY A 43 22.27 -11.80 -23.51
N THR A 44 23.31 -12.14 -22.74
CA THR A 44 24.71 -12.00 -23.17
C THR A 44 25.47 -13.31 -22.96
N GLU A 45 26.00 -13.94 -23.99
CA GLU A 45 26.73 -15.21 -23.82
C GLU A 45 28.21 -14.99 -23.44
N SER A 46 28.85 -13.97 -24.02
CA SER A 46 30.27 -13.70 -23.79
C SER A 46 30.52 -13.07 -22.41
N MET A 47 31.42 -13.70 -21.63
CA MET A 47 31.80 -13.20 -20.31
C MET A 47 32.41 -11.79 -20.36
N ALA A 48 33.19 -11.47 -21.41
CA ALA A 48 33.76 -10.13 -21.60
C ALA A 48 32.67 -9.07 -21.79
N ARG A 49 31.61 -9.38 -22.57
CA ARG A 49 30.48 -8.48 -22.78
C ARG A 49 29.63 -8.34 -21.51
N LYS A 50 29.40 -9.42 -20.76
CA LYS A 50 28.72 -9.37 -19.46
C LYS A 50 29.43 -8.39 -18.53
N THR A 51 30.75 -8.47 -18.42
CA THR A 51 31.55 -7.56 -17.58
C THR A 51 31.35 -6.09 -17.98
N ILE A 52 31.33 -5.78 -19.27
CA ILE A 52 31.07 -4.41 -19.75
C ILE A 52 29.66 -3.95 -19.36
N GLN A 53 28.64 -4.78 -19.57
CA GLN A 53 27.26 -4.44 -19.21
C GLN A 53 27.09 -4.27 -17.70
N TYR A 54 27.75 -5.10 -16.89
CA TYR A 54 27.76 -4.94 -15.45
C TYR A 54 28.40 -3.63 -15.00
N ASN A 55 29.50 -3.23 -15.62
CA ASN A 55 30.13 -1.93 -15.32
C ASN A 55 29.19 -0.77 -15.66
N LYS A 56 28.50 -0.83 -16.80
CA LYS A 56 27.51 0.20 -17.19
C LYS A 56 26.31 0.27 -16.25
N LEU A 57 25.79 -0.89 -15.86
CA LEU A 57 24.72 -0.98 -14.87
C LEU A 57 25.16 -0.43 -13.51
N GLN A 58 26.41 -0.71 -13.11
CA GLN A 58 26.98 -0.17 -11.88
C GLN A 58 27.07 1.35 -11.94
N GLN A 59 27.52 1.94 -13.05
CA GLN A 59 27.56 3.40 -13.23
C GLN A 59 26.15 4.02 -13.14
N MET A 60 25.13 3.39 -13.73
CA MET A 60 23.73 3.85 -13.59
C MET A 60 23.25 3.74 -12.13
N THR A 61 23.63 2.66 -11.45
CA THR A 61 23.32 2.45 -10.03
C THR A 61 23.97 3.54 -9.17
N ASP A 62 25.24 3.86 -9.44
CA ASP A 62 25.98 4.91 -8.75
C ASP A 62 25.35 6.28 -8.98
N LEU A 63 24.86 6.56 -10.20
CA LEU A 63 24.12 7.79 -10.50
C LEU A 63 22.87 7.92 -9.63
N VAL A 64 22.05 6.87 -9.58
CA VAL A 64 20.78 6.85 -8.81
C VAL A 64 21.00 7.05 -7.31
N TYR A 65 22.09 6.53 -6.76
CA TYR A 65 22.43 6.71 -5.34
C TYR A 65 23.35 7.89 -5.07
N SER A 66 23.76 8.63 -6.10
CA SER A 66 24.62 9.79 -5.90
C SER A 66 23.87 10.91 -5.19
N ASN A 67 24.59 11.63 -4.34
CA ASN A 67 24.13 12.87 -3.72
C ASN A 67 24.61 14.12 -4.47
N SER A 68 25.41 13.96 -5.54
CA SER A 68 25.87 15.06 -6.38
C SER A 68 24.79 15.49 -7.38
N CYS A 69 24.95 16.68 -7.95
CA CYS A 69 24.09 17.15 -9.05
C CYS A 69 24.00 16.11 -10.18
N TYR A 70 22.78 15.65 -10.50
CA TYR A 70 22.56 14.66 -11.56
C TYR A 70 23.09 15.12 -12.91
N ARG A 71 22.81 16.37 -13.30
CA ARG A 71 23.27 16.94 -14.58
C ARG A 71 24.80 16.90 -14.66
N LYS A 72 25.46 17.38 -13.60
CA LYS A 72 26.92 17.35 -13.51
C LYS A 72 27.48 15.93 -13.62
N SER A 73 26.91 14.97 -12.90
CA SER A 73 27.33 13.57 -12.95
C SER A 73 27.16 12.94 -14.34
N ILE A 74 26.05 13.22 -15.03
CA ILE A 74 25.80 12.73 -16.38
C ILE A 74 26.78 13.37 -17.39
N LEU A 75 27.04 14.68 -17.30
CA LEU A 75 27.97 15.35 -18.21
C LEU A 75 29.43 14.91 -17.96
N GLN A 76 29.83 14.72 -16.70
CA GLN A 76 31.12 14.15 -16.34
C GLN A 76 31.31 12.73 -16.88
N TYR A 77 30.25 11.94 -16.92
CA TYR A 77 30.28 10.61 -17.54
C TYR A 77 30.67 10.67 -19.02
N PHE A 78 30.26 11.72 -19.74
CA PHE A 78 30.63 11.96 -21.14
C PHE A 78 31.94 12.75 -21.33
N GLY A 79 32.67 13.03 -20.23
CA GLY A 79 33.99 13.66 -20.26
C GLY A 79 34.00 15.18 -20.10
N GLU A 80 32.87 15.80 -19.76
CA GLU A 80 32.85 17.23 -19.45
C GLU A 80 33.35 17.50 -18.02
N ILE A 81 34.26 18.48 -17.86
CA ILE A 81 34.95 18.77 -16.61
C ILE A 81 34.74 20.25 -16.23
N GLY A 82 34.82 20.58 -14.94
CA GLY A 82 34.71 21.96 -14.46
C GLY A 82 33.29 22.49 -14.34
N LEU A 83 32.30 21.61 -14.27
CA LEU A 83 30.88 21.96 -14.22
C LEU A 83 30.41 22.33 -12.81
N ASP A 84 29.64 23.41 -12.72
CA ASP A 84 28.88 23.78 -11.54
C ASP A 84 27.59 22.95 -11.39
N ASP A 85 27.02 22.98 -10.19
CA ASP A 85 25.75 22.30 -9.91
C ASP A 85 24.58 23.01 -10.61
N CYS A 86 23.66 22.23 -11.20
CA CYS A 86 22.63 22.75 -12.10
C CYS A 86 21.49 23.53 -11.42
N LYS A 87 21.38 23.45 -10.09
CA LYS A 87 20.34 24.11 -9.27
C LYS A 87 18.87 23.78 -9.64
N ASN A 88 18.65 22.74 -10.46
CA ASN A 88 17.31 22.38 -10.94
C ASN A 88 17.03 20.87 -11.01
N CYS A 89 17.96 20.02 -10.58
CA CYS A 89 17.68 18.60 -10.40
C CYS A 89 17.31 18.32 -8.95
N SER A 90 16.59 17.22 -8.69
CA SER A 90 16.14 16.84 -7.35
C SER A 90 17.28 16.84 -6.31
N ASN A 91 18.49 16.38 -6.65
CA ASN A 91 19.63 16.44 -5.73
C ASN A 91 20.06 17.87 -5.32
N CYS A 92 19.95 18.83 -6.24
CA CYS A 92 20.27 20.24 -5.98
C CYS A 92 19.12 20.98 -5.28
N LEU A 93 17.88 20.58 -5.54
CA LEU A 93 16.68 21.18 -4.94
C LEU A 93 16.39 20.65 -3.53
N ASN A 94 16.93 19.47 -3.17
CA ASN A 94 16.67 18.84 -1.89
C ASN A 94 17.53 19.45 -0.77
N GLU A 95 16.87 20.03 0.24
CA GLU A 95 17.46 20.63 1.46
C GLU A 95 17.84 19.61 2.55
N GLY A 96 17.80 18.31 2.23
CA GLY A 96 18.16 17.24 3.15
C GLY A 96 19.55 17.41 3.77
N GLU A 97 19.64 17.23 5.09
CA GLU A 97 20.92 17.24 5.80
C GLU A 97 21.69 15.95 5.51
N VAL A 98 23.00 16.08 5.25
CA VAL A 98 23.90 14.94 5.10
C VAL A 98 24.24 14.45 6.50
N ILE A 99 23.72 13.28 6.88
CA ILE A 99 23.96 12.67 8.18
C ILE A 99 25.04 11.60 8.06
N ASP A 100 26.04 11.70 8.95
CA ASP A 100 27.05 10.65 9.10
C ASP A 100 26.43 9.43 9.80
N LYS A 101 26.37 8.31 9.09
CA LYS A 101 25.87 7.01 9.55
C LYS A 101 26.99 5.97 9.58
N THR A 102 28.25 6.38 9.61
CA THR A 102 29.43 5.49 9.61
C THR A 102 29.38 4.47 10.74
N LEU A 103 29.03 4.88 11.96
CA LEU A 103 28.94 3.97 13.10
C LEU A 103 27.83 2.92 12.91
N ASP A 104 26.68 3.31 12.39
CA ASP A 104 25.58 2.37 12.16
C ASP A 104 25.91 1.41 11.01
N ALA A 105 26.57 1.89 9.96
CA ALA A 105 27.09 1.04 8.89
C ALA A 105 28.11 0.03 9.41
N GLN A 106 29.05 0.46 10.27
CA GLN A 106 30.02 -0.42 10.91
C GLN A 106 29.36 -1.49 11.77
N LYS A 107 28.29 -1.18 12.51
CA LYS A 107 27.51 -2.19 13.27
C LYS A 107 26.95 -3.27 12.36
N VAL A 108 26.29 -2.87 11.26
CA VAL A 108 25.72 -3.80 10.27
C VAL A 108 26.83 -4.66 9.65
N ILE A 109 27.89 -4.03 9.14
CA ILE A 109 28.98 -4.72 8.45
C ILE A 109 29.71 -5.66 9.42
N SER A 110 29.93 -5.25 10.67
CA SER A 110 30.50 -6.11 11.72
C SER A 110 29.62 -7.33 12.01
N CYS A 111 28.29 -7.16 11.99
CA CYS A 111 27.37 -8.28 12.16
C CYS A 111 27.50 -9.29 11.01
N VAL A 112 27.48 -8.82 9.76
CA VAL A 112 27.65 -9.68 8.58
C VAL A 112 29.01 -10.41 8.63
N TYR A 113 30.08 -9.72 9.02
CA TYR A 113 31.40 -10.32 9.22
C TYR A 113 31.39 -11.43 10.29
N ARG A 114 30.78 -11.17 11.45
CA ARG A 114 30.76 -12.11 12.59
C ARG A 114 29.90 -13.34 12.38
N MET A 115 28.89 -13.24 11.51
CA MET A 115 28.06 -14.38 11.12
C MET A 115 28.81 -15.41 10.26
N LYS A 116 30.02 -15.09 9.77
CA LYS A 116 30.95 -15.94 8.98
C LYS A 116 30.44 -16.43 7.62
N LYS A 117 29.12 -16.46 7.41
CA LYS A 117 28.45 -16.81 6.17
C LYS A 117 27.47 -15.70 5.80
N SER A 118 27.09 -15.66 4.53
CA SER A 118 26.06 -14.76 4.03
C SER A 118 24.68 -15.24 4.44
N TYR A 119 23.83 -14.33 4.90
CA TYR A 119 22.46 -14.62 5.30
C TYR A 119 21.49 -13.65 4.64
N GLY A 120 20.22 -14.04 4.59
CA GLY A 120 19.14 -13.17 4.12
C GLY A 120 18.94 -11.97 5.04
N LEU A 121 18.42 -10.88 4.47
CA LEU A 121 18.18 -9.60 5.16
C LEU A 121 17.49 -9.75 6.51
N THR A 122 16.41 -10.53 6.56
CA THR A 122 15.62 -10.76 7.79
C THR A 122 16.45 -11.34 8.93
N MET A 123 17.37 -12.27 8.65
CA MET A 123 18.22 -12.87 9.68
C MET A 123 19.18 -11.84 10.27
N ILE A 124 19.76 -10.99 9.43
CA ILE A 124 20.70 -9.93 9.88
C ILE A 124 19.96 -8.91 10.76
N VAL A 125 18.74 -8.51 10.34
CA VAL A 125 17.87 -7.64 11.13
C VAL A 125 17.50 -8.26 12.47
N ASP A 126 17.14 -9.55 12.48
CA ASP A 126 16.80 -10.28 13.69
C ASP A 126 17.97 -10.32 14.68
N VAL A 127 19.20 -10.55 14.22
CA VAL A 127 20.40 -10.52 15.08
C VAL A 127 20.67 -9.12 15.62
N LEU A 128 20.73 -8.10 14.75
CA LEU A 128 21.04 -6.72 15.14
C LEU A 128 20.03 -6.12 16.12
N ARG A 129 18.76 -6.50 16.02
CA ARG A 129 17.69 -6.05 16.94
C ARG A 129 17.55 -6.91 18.19
N GLY A 130 18.25 -8.04 18.28
CA GLY A 130 18.20 -8.92 19.44
C GLY A 130 16.94 -9.79 19.50
N SER A 131 16.45 -10.23 18.35
CA SER A 131 15.27 -11.08 18.21
C SER A 131 15.48 -12.46 18.85
N LYS A 132 14.48 -12.94 19.61
CA LYS A 132 14.45 -14.28 20.21
C LYS A 132 14.01 -15.37 19.23
N ASN A 133 14.06 -15.11 17.92
CA ASN A 133 13.69 -16.07 16.89
C ASN A 133 14.46 -17.38 17.07
N LYS A 134 13.76 -18.51 16.98
CA LYS A 134 14.31 -19.85 17.21
C LYS A 134 15.59 -20.11 16.39
N LYS A 135 15.61 -19.71 15.12
CA LYS A 135 16.79 -19.89 14.24
C LYS A 135 18.01 -19.07 14.69
N VAL A 136 17.79 -17.89 15.26
CA VAL A 136 18.87 -17.03 15.79
C VAL A 136 19.54 -17.70 16.98
N LEU A 137 18.74 -18.32 17.85
CA LEU A 137 19.21 -19.07 19.02
C LEU A 137 19.90 -20.38 18.62
N GLU A 138 19.29 -21.14 17.69
CA GLU A 138 19.86 -22.40 17.18
C GLU A 138 21.24 -22.20 16.53
N LEU A 139 21.42 -21.09 15.79
CA LEU A 139 22.71 -20.74 15.18
C LEU A 139 23.68 -20.08 16.16
N GLY A 140 23.29 -19.86 17.42
CA GLY A 140 24.12 -19.26 18.46
C GLY A 140 24.41 -17.77 18.26
N PHE A 141 23.64 -17.08 17.41
CA PHE A 141 23.87 -15.67 17.10
C PHE A 141 23.55 -14.72 18.25
N ASN A 142 22.81 -15.19 19.26
CA ASN A 142 22.60 -14.47 20.51
C ASN A 142 23.88 -14.26 21.34
N LYS A 143 24.97 -14.96 21.01
CA LYS A 143 26.29 -14.79 21.66
C LYS A 143 27.19 -13.79 20.94
N LEU A 144 26.79 -13.29 19.76
CA LEU A 144 27.58 -12.32 19.02
C LEU A 144 27.54 -10.96 19.72
N SER A 145 28.65 -10.23 19.72
CA SER A 145 28.72 -8.88 20.28
C SER A 145 27.84 -7.86 19.54
N THR A 146 27.41 -8.19 18.31
CA THR A 146 26.48 -7.39 17.51
C THR A 146 25.02 -7.72 17.75
N TYR A 147 24.71 -8.72 18.60
CA TYR A 147 23.34 -9.08 18.93
C TYR A 147 22.67 -7.98 19.76
N GLY A 148 21.55 -7.46 19.28
CA GLY A 148 20.80 -6.39 19.97
C GLY A 148 21.45 -5.01 19.97
N ILE A 149 22.56 -4.81 19.24
CA ILE A 149 23.29 -3.52 19.21
C ILE A 149 22.52 -2.39 18.50
N MET A 150 21.48 -2.72 17.73
CA MET A 150 20.61 -1.78 17.02
C MET A 150 19.13 -1.96 17.42
N LYS A 151 18.86 -2.27 18.70
CA LYS A 151 17.51 -2.45 19.23
C LYS A 151 16.58 -1.23 19.04
N ASP A 152 17.14 -0.03 18.97
CA ASP A 152 16.40 1.23 18.83
C ASP A 152 15.86 1.45 17.40
N TYR A 153 16.37 0.68 16.43
CA TYR A 153 15.81 0.69 15.08
C TYR A 153 14.52 -0.13 15.02
N THR A 154 13.53 0.37 14.27
CA THR A 154 12.36 -0.42 13.88
C THR A 154 12.78 -1.52 12.90
N ASN A 155 11.97 -2.58 12.76
CA ASN A 155 12.25 -3.67 11.82
C ASN A 155 12.39 -3.13 10.38
N GLU A 156 11.40 -2.37 9.93
CA GLU A 156 11.38 -1.77 8.60
C GLU A 156 12.47 -0.70 8.44
N GLY A 157 12.73 0.13 9.46
CA GLY A 157 13.81 1.11 9.41
C GLY A 157 15.18 0.48 9.23
N LEU A 158 15.45 -0.66 9.91
CA LEU A 158 16.71 -1.36 9.76
C LEU A 158 16.83 -2.09 8.41
N LYS A 159 15.73 -2.67 7.91
CA LYS A 159 15.69 -3.23 6.55
C LYS A 159 16.03 -2.18 5.51
N THR A 160 15.38 -1.00 5.59
CA THR A 160 15.64 0.12 4.70
C THR A 160 17.11 0.53 4.80
N PHE A 161 17.65 0.71 6.00
CA PHE A 161 19.05 1.08 6.19
C PHE A 161 20.05 0.07 5.59
N ILE A 162 19.84 -1.23 5.80
CA ILE A 162 20.70 -2.26 5.23
C ILE A 162 20.58 -2.29 3.70
N ASN A 163 19.36 -2.13 3.17
CA ASN A 163 19.18 -2.00 1.73
C ASN A 163 19.91 -0.76 1.21
N THR A 164 19.86 0.39 1.90
CA THR A 164 20.63 1.59 1.56
C THR A 164 22.14 1.32 1.54
N LEU A 165 22.68 0.48 2.43
CA LEU A 165 24.10 0.09 2.39
C LEU A 165 24.43 -0.78 1.17
N VAL A 166 23.54 -1.71 0.81
CA VAL A 166 23.67 -2.54 -0.41
C VAL A 166 23.63 -1.67 -1.66
N SER A 167 22.63 -0.79 -1.70
CA SER A 167 22.40 0.23 -2.72
C SER A 167 23.63 1.07 -3.01
N HIS A 168 24.27 1.63 -1.97
CA HIS A 168 25.47 2.44 -2.11
C HIS A 168 26.76 1.60 -2.26
N GLY A 169 26.64 0.28 -2.44
CA GLY A 169 27.78 -0.60 -2.69
C GLY A 169 28.68 -0.87 -1.49
N PHE A 170 28.26 -0.56 -0.26
CA PHE A 170 29.00 -0.93 0.96
C PHE A 170 28.81 -2.41 1.34
N LEU A 171 27.75 -3.02 0.84
CA LEU A 171 27.44 -4.45 0.94
C LEU A 171 27.00 -4.95 -0.43
N GLU A 172 27.06 -6.26 -0.66
CA GLU A 172 26.62 -6.86 -1.91
C GLU A 172 25.58 -7.95 -1.68
N VAL A 173 24.66 -8.12 -2.65
CA VAL A 173 23.74 -9.25 -2.66
C VAL A 173 24.34 -10.37 -3.51
N LYS A 174 24.47 -11.55 -2.93
CA LYS A 174 24.82 -12.79 -3.64
C LYS A 174 23.64 -13.73 -3.68
N GLU A 175 23.41 -14.31 -4.85
CA GLU A 175 22.56 -15.49 -4.95
C GLU A 175 23.31 -16.70 -4.40
N ASN A 176 22.69 -17.39 -3.45
CA ASN A 176 23.17 -18.67 -2.96
C ASN A 176 22.20 -19.78 -3.36
N LEU A 177 22.73 -20.93 -3.77
CA LEU A 177 21.92 -22.11 -4.04
C LEU A 177 21.50 -22.79 -2.73
N GLY A 178 20.20 -23.05 -2.61
CA GLY A 178 19.63 -23.86 -1.54
C GLY A 178 18.81 -25.02 -2.08
N SER A 179 18.37 -25.89 -1.17
CA SER A 179 17.55 -27.08 -1.49
C SER A 179 16.20 -26.75 -2.14
N ARG A 180 15.76 -25.48 -2.14
CA ARG A 180 14.50 -25.01 -2.72
C ARG A 180 14.69 -23.95 -3.83
N GLY A 181 15.91 -23.81 -4.37
CA GLY A 181 16.25 -22.82 -5.39
C GLY A 181 17.30 -21.81 -4.92
N SER A 182 17.64 -20.84 -5.77
CA SER A 182 18.52 -19.73 -5.40
C SER A 182 17.80 -18.75 -4.48
N PHE A 183 18.53 -18.15 -3.55
CA PHE A 183 18.01 -17.13 -2.64
C PHE A 183 19.03 -16.01 -2.41
N PRO A 184 18.57 -14.75 -2.29
CA PRO A 184 19.46 -13.61 -2.09
C PRO A 184 19.97 -13.57 -0.64
N THR A 185 21.27 -13.30 -0.50
CA THR A 185 21.93 -13.11 0.78
C THR A 185 22.86 -11.91 0.74
N ILE A 186 23.08 -11.29 1.88
CA ILE A 186 23.95 -10.11 1.99
C ILE A 186 25.35 -10.57 2.37
N SER A 187 26.34 -10.10 1.62
CA SER A 187 27.75 -10.43 1.76
C SER A 187 28.60 -9.16 1.84
N LEU A 188 29.81 -9.32 2.38
CA LEU A 188 30.83 -8.27 2.39
C LEU A 188 31.49 -8.16 1.02
N ASN A 189 31.92 -6.95 0.67
CA ASN A 189 32.71 -6.65 -0.51
C ASN A 189 33.99 -5.85 -0.14
N SER A 190 34.72 -5.36 -1.13
CA SER A 190 35.97 -4.60 -0.92
C SER A 190 35.75 -3.28 -0.14
N GLN A 191 34.59 -2.64 -0.29
CA GLN A 191 34.24 -1.40 0.41
C GLN A 191 33.90 -1.64 1.88
N SER A 192 33.29 -2.80 2.20
CA SER A 192 32.93 -3.14 3.58
C SER A 192 34.13 -3.06 4.54
N SER A 193 35.30 -3.53 4.10
CA SER A 193 36.54 -3.50 4.89
C SER A 193 37.03 -2.07 5.14
N LYS A 194 36.95 -1.20 4.14
CA LYS A 194 37.36 0.21 4.23
C LYS A 194 36.47 0.98 5.21
N VAL A 195 35.16 0.71 5.22
CA VAL A 195 34.22 1.29 6.19
C VAL A 195 34.54 0.82 7.62
N LEU A 196 34.82 -0.48 7.81
CA LEU A 196 35.22 -1.02 9.12
C LEU A 196 36.51 -0.39 9.67
N LYS A 197 37.48 -0.09 8.79
CA LYS A 197 38.74 0.58 9.16
C LYS A 197 38.61 2.10 9.32
N GLY A 198 37.45 2.68 8.99
CA GLY A 198 37.23 4.12 9.01
C GLY A 198 37.89 4.88 7.85
N GLU A 199 38.35 4.19 6.81
CA GLU A 199 38.94 4.79 5.60
C GLU A 199 37.88 5.47 4.74
N ILE A 200 36.62 5.00 4.82
CA ILE A 200 35.47 5.58 4.11
C ILE A 200 34.38 5.93 5.12
N LYS A 201 33.90 7.17 5.06
CA LYS A 201 32.71 7.61 5.80
C LYS A 201 31.45 7.21 5.05
N VAL A 202 30.45 6.73 5.78
CA VAL A 202 29.12 6.43 5.25
C VAL A 202 28.20 7.58 5.59
N GLN A 203 27.91 8.40 4.59
CA GLN A 203 27.06 9.56 4.72
C GLN A 203 25.82 9.39 3.85
N PHE A 204 24.65 9.63 4.42
CA PHE A 204 23.39 9.61 3.70
C PHE A 204 22.76 10.99 3.77
N LYS A 205 22.28 11.49 2.63
CA LYS A 205 21.40 12.65 2.62
C LYS A 205 20.04 12.16 3.09
N GLU A 206 19.67 12.45 4.33
CA GLU A 206 18.29 12.21 4.74
C GLU A 206 17.46 13.15 3.90
N VAL A 207 16.65 12.58 3.01
CA VAL A 207 15.52 13.31 2.47
C VAL A 207 14.72 13.66 3.71
N LYS A 208 14.74 14.93 4.12
CA LYS A 208 13.58 15.49 4.81
C LYS A 208 12.49 15.25 3.78
N ILE A 209 11.81 14.11 3.87
CA ILE A 209 10.47 13.99 3.32
C ILE A 209 9.84 15.17 3.99
N ALA A 210 9.65 16.25 3.21
CA ALA A 210 9.00 17.41 3.71
C ALA A 210 7.75 16.83 4.34
N LYS A 211 7.67 16.94 5.67
CA LYS A 211 6.41 16.79 6.38
C LYS A 211 5.55 18.02 6.06
N GLU A 212 5.58 18.49 4.82
CA GLU A 212 4.61 19.37 4.21
C GLU A 212 3.46 18.43 3.85
N VAL A 213 2.32 18.41 4.53
CA VAL A 213 1.80 19.29 5.56
C VAL A 213 1.14 18.37 6.58
N ARG A 214 1.88 18.00 7.63
CA ARG A 214 1.28 17.57 8.91
C ARG A 214 1.44 18.67 9.94
N ASN A 215 1.30 19.93 9.53
CA ASN A 215 0.89 20.92 10.50
C ASN A 215 -0.46 20.46 11.01
N LYS A 216 -0.49 20.15 12.30
CA LYS A 216 -1.69 19.91 13.08
C LYS A 216 -2.65 21.05 12.75
N ASN A 217 -3.63 20.76 11.93
CA ASN A 217 -4.73 21.66 11.71
C ASN A 217 -5.52 21.60 13.02
N GLU A 218 -5.41 22.62 13.88
CA GLU A 218 -6.12 22.63 15.17
C GLU A 218 -7.63 22.45 14.95
N LEU A 219 -8.13 22.98 13.84
CA LEU A 219 -9.46 22.70 13.32
C LEU A 219 -9.71 21.20 13.07
N PHE A 220 -8.77 20.43 12.51
CA PHE A 220 -8.92 18.97 12.42
C PHE A 220 -9.07 18.32 13.80
N GLY A 221 -8.35 18.82 14.82
CA GLY A 221 -8.51 18.39 16.21
C GLY A 221 -9.94 18.62 16.70
N ILE A 222 -10.44 19.84 16.55
CA ILE A 222 -11.80 20.25 16.92
C ILE A 222 -12.85 19.41 16.19
N LEU A 223 -12.71 19.24 14.87
CA LEU A 223 -13.64 18.45 14.06
C LEU A 223 -13.57 16.95 14.41
N SER A 224 -12.39 16.44 14.77
CA SER A 224 -12.22 15.05 15.21
C SER A 224 -12.86 14.78 16.57
N ASP A 225 -12.84 15.75 17.48
CA ASP A 225 -13.50 15.65 18.79
C ASP A 225 -15.02 15.85 18.68
N LEU A 226 -15.48 16.76 17.82
CA LEU A 226 -16.89 16.88 17.45
C LEU A 226 -17.42 15.55 16.89
N ARG A 227 -16.67 14.95 15.95
CA ARG A 227 -16.97 13.64 15.38
C ARG A 227 -17.09 12.55 16.43
N LYS A 228 -16.19 12.49 17.42
CA LYS A 228 -16.25 11.51 18.51
C LYS A 228 -17.52 11.70 19.34
N THR A 229 -17.87 12.94 19.65
CA THR A 229 -19.07 13.28 20.43
C THR A 229 -20.34 12.81 19.72
N ILE A 230 -20.48 13.12 18.42
CA ILE A 230 -21.62 12.69 17.60
C ILE A 230 -21.68 11.15 17.52
N ALA A 231 -20.53 10.51 17.32
CA ALA A 231 -20.47 9.06 17.19
C ALA A 231 -20.86 8.32 18.48
N VAL A 232 -20.44 8.83 19.64
CA VAL A 232 -20.86 8.30 20.95
C VAL A 232 -22.38 8.46 21.14
N LYS A 233 -22.94 9.63 20.78
CA LYS A 233 -24.38 9.91 20.86
C LYS A 233 -25.21 8.95 19.98
N GLU A 234 -24.74 8.72 18.75
CA GLU A 234 -25.42 7.89 17.76
C GLU A 234 -25.08 6.38 17.89
N LYS A 235 -24.23 6.00 18.86
CA LYS A 235 -23.71 4.62 19.04
C LYS A 235 -23.07 4.03 17.77
N ILE A 236 -22.43 4.88 16.98
CA ILE A 236 -21.68 4.52 15.77
C ILE A 236 -20.19 4.79 16.00
N ALA A 237 -19.32 4.24 15.16
CA ALA A 237 -17.90 4.53 15.24
C ALA A 237 -17.61 5.96 14.71
N PRO A 238 -16.63 6.70 15.27
CA PRO A 238 -16.30 8.08 14.87
C PRO A 238 -16.23 8.31 13.37
N TYR A 239 -15.53 7.44 12.64
CA TYR A 239 -15.34 7.57 11.20
C TYR A 239 -16.62 7.42 10.36
N MET A 240 -17.73 6.89 10.91
CA MET A 240 -19.01 6.76 10.21
C MET A 240 -19.76 8.09 10.06
N VAL A 241 -19.40 9.10 10.86
CA VAL A 241 -19.88 10.48 10.72
C VAL A 241 -19.12 11.14 9.54
N PHE A 242 -17.81 11.33 9.67
CA PHE A 242 -16.91 11.74 8.58
C PHE A 242 -15.54 11.06 8.69
N GLY A 243 -14.95 10.69 7.54
CA GLY A 243 -13.62 10.10 7.48
C GLY A 243 -12.52 11.12 7.76
N ASP A 244 -11.33 10.65 8.14
CA ASP A 244 -10.19 11.55 8.41
C ASP A 244 -9.79 12.38 7.18
N SER A 245 -9.92 11.83 5.97
CA SER A 245 -9.69 12.57 4.72
C SER A 245 -10.68 13.72 4.53
N THR A 246 -11.96 13.49 4.82
CA THR A 246 -13.03 14.50 4.77
C THR A 246 -12.81 15.58 5.81
N LEU A 247 -12.49 15.22 7.06
CA LEU A 247 -12.16 16.20 8.10
C LEU A 247 -10.92 17.02 7.77
N LEU A 248 -9.91 16.39 7.18
CA LEU A 248 -8.70 17.07 6.75
C LEU A 248 -9.00 18.04 5.60
N SER A 249 -9.88 17.65 4.67
CA SER A 249 -10.35 18.53 3.60
C SER A 249 -11.11 19.73 4.17
N MET A 250 -12.07 19.52 5.08
CA MET A 250 -12.79 20.58 5.79
C MET A 250 -11.84 21.54 6.50
N ALA A 251 -10.85 20.99 7.20
CA ALA A 251 -9.89 21.80 7.93
C ALA A 251 -8.98 22.62 6.99
N ASN A 252 -8.81 22.21 5.73
CA ASN A 252 -7.98 22.92 4.75
C ASN A 252 -8.79 23.89 3.87
N THR A 253 -10.08 23.63 3.65
CA THR A 253 -10.93 24.44 2.76
C THR A 253 -11.86 25.39 3.51
N TYR A 254 -12.03 25.23 4.82
CA TYR A 254 -12.88 26.07 5.68
C TYR A 254 -14.29 26.30 5.09
N PRO A 255 -15.06 25.23 4.81
CA PRO A 255 -16.42 25.35 4.29
C PRO A 255 -17.31 26.05 5.31
N THR A 256 -17.98 27.11 4.90
CA THR A 256 -18.87 27.92 5.77
C THR A 256 -20.33 27.87 5.32
N ASP A 257 -20.63 27.22 4.20
CA ASP A 257 -21.99 27.07 3.69
C ASP A 257 -22.25 25.64 3.17
N GLU A 258 -23.52 25.38 2.84
CA GLU A 258 -24.01 24.09 2.36
C GLU A 258 -23.28 23.61 1.11
N ASP A 259 -23.19 24.47 0.10
CA ASP A 259 -22.64 24.14 -1.21
C ASP A 259 -21.15 23.82 -1.11
N GLU A 260 -20.41 24.58 -0.31
CA GLU A 260 -19.01 24.33 -0.02
C GLU A 260 -18.79 23.03 0.75
N LEU A 261 -19.66 22.71 1.72
CA LEU A 261 -19.55 21.47 2.47
C LEU A 261 -19.87 20.25 1.59
N LEU A 262 -20.87 20.35 0.72
CA LEU A 262 -21.25 19.30 -0.25
C LEU A 262 -20.18 19.09 -1.32
N ASN A 263 -19.40 20.13 -1.66
CA ASN A 263 -18.25 20.02 -2.55
C ASN A 263 -17.06 19.28 -1.93
N ILE A 264 -17.08 18.99 -0.62
CA ILE A 264 -16.03 18.21 0.04
C ILE A 264 -16.26 16.71 -0.15
N SER A 265 -15.25 16.05 -0.70
CA SER A 265 -15.26 14.59 -0.88
C SER A 265 -15.57 13.84 0.43
N GLY A 266 -16.64 13.04 0.41
CA GLY A 266 -17.14 12.25 1.54
C GLY A 266 -18.32 12.87 2.31
N VAL A 267 -18.75 14.08 1.93
CA VAL A 267 -19.99 14.72 2.38
C VAL A 267 -21.06 14.51 1.30
N GLY A 268 -22.01 13.61 1.55
CA GLY A 268 -23.21 13.47 0.71
C GLY A 268 -24.43 14.09 1.38
N GLN A 269 -25.51 14.30 0.63
CA GLN A 269 -26.74 14.98 1.11
C GLN A 269 -27.23 14.45 2.47
N ILE A 270 -27.28 13.12 2.64
CA ILE A 270 -27.75 12.48 3.88
C ILE A 270 -26.84 12.80 5.08
N LYS A 271 -25.53 12.93 4.86
CA LYS A 271 -24.57 13.27 5.92
C LYS A 271 -24.59 14.75 6.23
N TYR A 272 -24.79 15.58 5.22
CA TYR A 272 -25.00 17.01 5.39
C TYR A 272 -26.27 17.27 6.22
N GLU A 273 -27.41 16.68 5.85
CA GLU A 273 -28.66 16.83 6.60
C GLU A 273 -28.56 16.38 8.06
N LYS A 274 -27.73 15.36 8.34
CA LYS A 274 -27.58 14.81 9.69
C LYS A 274 -26.52 15.49 10.55
N TYR A 275 -25.42 15.93 9.96
CA TYR A 275 -24.23 16.37 10.69
C TYR A 275 -23.64 17.68 10.16
N GLY A 276 -24.02 18.13 8.96
CA GLY A 276 -23.38 19.25 8.25
C GLY A 276 -23.39 20.55 9.04
N GLN A 277 -24.52 20.91 9.64
CA GLN A 277 -24.67 22.15 10.40
C GLN A 277 -23.74 22.22 11.63
N ASP A 278 -23.56 21.10 12.33
CA ASP A 278 -22.68 21.02 13.50
C ASP A 278 -21.22 21.26 13.10
N PHE A 279 -20.80 20.73 11.94
CA PHE A 279 -19.44 20.91 11.43
C PHE A 279 -19.20 22.31 10.88
N ILE A 280 -20.17 22.90 10.15
CA ILE A 280 -20.09 24.30 9.70
C ILE A 280 -19.95 25.23 10.90
N SER A 281 -20.79 25.06 11.92
CA SER A 281 -20.75 25.90 13.12
C SER A 281 -19.39 25.83 13.84
N ALA A 282 -18.78 24.64 13.92
CA ALA A 282 -17.45 24.47 14.52
C ALA A 282 -16.33 25.12 13.69
N ILE A 283 -16.47 25.15 12.36
CA ILE A 283 -15.52 25.77 11.44
C ILE A 283 -15.63 27.30 11.51
N GLU A 284 -16.86 27.84 11.51
CA GLU A 284 -17.12 29.27 11.66
C GLU A 284 -16.56 29.81 12.99
N GLN A 285 -16.84 29.09 14.09
CA GLN A 285 -16.32 29.46 15.41
C GLN A 285 -14.79 29.50 15.42
N TYR A 286 -14.13 28.49 14.84
CA TYR A 286 -12.68 28.47 14.72
C TYR A 286 -12.13 29.62 13.87
N MET A 287 -12.81 29.99 12.79
CA MET A 287 -12.40 31.12 11.94
C MET A 287 -12.49 32.46 12.67
N VAL A 288 -13.54 32.67 13.47
CA VAL A 288 -13.69 33.87 14.31
C VAL A 288 -12.61 33.92 15.39
N ASP A 289 -12.39 32.82 16.10
CA ASP A 289 -11.43 32.74 17.21
C ASP A 289 -9.98 32.97 16.75
N ASN A 290 -9.66 32.54 15.52
CA ASN A 290 -8.31 32.67 14.94
C ASN A 290 -8.16 33.81 13.93
N LYS A 291 -9.19 34.66 13.75
CA LYS A 291 -9.20 35.80 12.82
C LYS A 291 -8.81 35.41 11.38
N ILE A 292 -9.32 34.28 10.90
CA ILE A 292 -9.04 33.77 9.56
C ILE A 292 -9.94 34.49 8.55
N ASP A 293 -9.33 35.24 7.63
CA ASP A 293 -10.03 35.96 6.57
C ASP A 293 -10.04 35.12 5.28
N LYS A 294 -11.24 34.65 4.90
CA LYS A 294 -11.45 33.78 3.73
C LYS A 294 -11.05 34.45 2.41
N SER A 295 -11.16 35.78 2.32
CA SER A 295 -10.89 36.56 1.12
C SER A 295 -9.40 36.59 0.72
N LYS A 296 -8.49 36.38 1.69
CA LYS A 296 -7.04 36.32 1.44
C LYS A 296 -6.54 34.95 0.97
N LEU A 297 -7.34 33.90 1.14
CA LEU A 297 -7.00 32.53 0.73
C LEU A 297 -7.28 32.28 -0.77
N GLU A 298 -8.03 33.16 -1.43
CA GLU A 298 -8.34 33.05 -2.86
C GLU A 298 -7.27 33.70 -3.76
N GLU A 299 -6.52 34.71 -3.29
CA GLU A 299 -5.43 35.33 -4.05
C GLU A 299 -4.24 34.36 -4.27
N ASP A 300 -3.94 33.51 -3.28
CA ASP A 300 -2.87 32.50 -3.36
C ASP A 300 -3.20 31.31 -4.31
N LYS A 301 -4.46 31.16 -4.74
CA LYS A 301 -4.83 30.13 -5.74
C LYS A 301 -4.40 30.50 -7.16
N SER A 302 -4.13 31.77 -7.45
CA SER A 302 -3.77 32.21 -8.80
C SER A 302 -2.31 31.92 -9.21
N ASN A 303 -1.43 31.58 -8.25
CA ASN A 303 -0.01 31.27 -8.50
C ASN A 303 0.41 29.82 -8.18
N VAL A 304 -0.52 28.91 -7.87
CA VAL A 304 -0.20 27.51 -7.45
C VAL A 304 -1.10 26.49 -8.16
N LEU A 305 -1.35 26.67 -9.46
CA LEU A 305 -2.22 25.76 -10.22
C LEU A 305 -1.52 24.59 -10.93
N ASN A 306 -0.18 24.45 -10.89
CA ASN A 306 0.50 23.42 -11.69
C ASN A 306 1.35 22.38 -10.93
N GLU A 307 1.10 22.13 -9.63
CA GLU A 307 1.92 21.14 -8.87
C GLU A 307 1.12 20.18 -7.97
N LYS A 308 -0.21 20.05 -8.13
CA LYS A 308 -1.06 19.21 -7.24
C LYS A 308 -1.83 18.06 -7.91
N GLU A 309 -1.43 17.59 -9.08
CA GLU A 309 -2.08 16.43 -9.72
C GLU A 309 -1.44 15.07 -9.40
N ASP A 310 -0.18 14.99 -8.97
CA ASP A 310 0.53 13.71 -8.95
C ASP A 310 0.37 12.86 -7.68
N ALA A 311 -0.12 13.41 -6.57
CA ALA A 311 -0.38 12.61 -5.36
C ALA A 311 -1.75 11.88 -5.36
N LYS A 312 -2.62 12.15 -6.35
CA LYS A 312 -3.91 11.46 -6.54
C LYS A 312 -3.82 10.23 -7.47
N GLN A 313 -2.64 9.91 -8.03
CA GLN A 313 -2.56 9.00 -9.18
C GLN A 313 -2.70 7.50 -8.90
N ASP A 314 -2.62 7.03 -7.66
CA ASP A 314 -2.70 5.59 -7.36
C ASP A 314 -4.12 5.04 -7.14
N PHE A 315 -5.09 5.93 -6.91
CA PHE A 315 -6.46 5.53 -6.58
C PHE A 315 -7.45 6.05 -7.62
N PHE A 316 -8.45 5.22 -7.92
CA PHE A 316 -9.56 5.59 -8.77
C PHE A 316 -10.80 5.63 -7.89
N GLU A 317 -11.22 6.84 -7.51
CA GLU A 317 -12.37 7.07 -6.65
C GLU A 317 -13.66 7.08 -7.47
N VAL A 318 -14.66 6.33 -7.00
CA VAL A 318 -15.98 6.27 -7.61
C VAL A 318 -17.03 6.45 -6.53
N THR A 319 -17.93 7.41 -6.75
CA THR A 319 -19.10 7.65 -5.91
C THR A 319 -20.28 6.88 -6.48
N THR A 320 -20.93 6.06 -5.65
CA THR A 320 -22.09 5.26 -6.09
C THR A 320 -23.29 6.16 -6.39
N ASP A 321 -23.80 6.11 -7.62
CA ASP A 321 -25.17 6.55 -7.89
C ASP A 321 -26.15 5.52 -7.30
N GLN A 322 -26.94 5.93 -6.32
CA GLN A 322 -27.84 5.04 -5.59
C GLN A 322 -29.07 4.62 -6.42
N ASN A 323 -29.55 5.48 -7.31
CA ASN A 323 -30.74 5.22 -8.13
C ASN A 323 -30.43 4.19 -9.21
N LEU A 324 -29.33 4.39 -9.94
CA LEU A 324 -28.85 3.43 -10.92
C LEU A 324 -28.41 2.12 -10.24
N TYR A 325 -27.77 2.20 -9.07
CA TYR A 325 -27.41 1.01 -8.29
C TYR A 325 -28.61 0.12 -7.96
N GLU A 326 -29.74 0.70 -7.56
CA GLU A 326 -30.96 -0.06 -7.29
C GLU A 326 -31.58 -0.67 -8.55
N GLN A 327 -31.47 0.00 -9.72
CA GLN A 327 -31.88 -0.59 -11.00
C GLN A 327 -30.99 -1.79 -11.38
N LEU A 328 -29.68 -1.64 -11.26
CA LEU A 328 -28.73 -2.73 -11.55
C LEU A 328 -28.87 -3.91 -10.57
N LYS A 329 -29.28 -3.67 -9.32
CA LYS A 329 -29.64 -4.75 -8.37
C LYS A 329 -30.81 -5.60 -8.88
N LYS A 330 -31.80 -5.00 -9.53
CA LYS A 330 -32.93 -5.74 -10.13
C LYS A 330 -32.44 -6.62 -11.29
N VAL A 331 -31.57 -6.09 -12.15
CA VAL A 331 -30.92 -6.86 -13.24
C VAL A 331 -30.16 -8.05 -12.66
N ARG A 332 -29.30 -7.81 -11.66
CA ARG A 332 -28.56 -8.87 -10.96
C ARG A 332 -29.49 -9.94 -10.38
N GLY A 333 -30.60 -9.53 -9.76
CA GLY A 333 -31.61 -10.43 -9.20
C GLY A 333 -32.33 -11.27 -10.26
N LYS A 334 -32.63 -10.70 -11.43
CA LYS A 334 -33.23 -11.41 -12.57
C LYS A 334 -32.31 -12.55 -13.04
N TYR A 335 -31.03 -12.24 -13.29
CA TYR A 335 -30.07 -13.26 -13.76
C TYR A 335 -29.72 -14.30 -12.69
N ALA A 336 -29.65 -13.90 -11.41
CA ALA A 336 -29.44 -14.85 -10.31
C ALA A 336 -30.57 -15.90 -10.24
N ARG A 337 -31.82 -15.51 -10.51
CA ARG A 337 -32.97 -16.43 -10.56
C ARG A 337 -32.93 -17.33 -11.79
N ILE A 338 -32.63 -16.76 -12.97
CA ILE A 338 -32.55 -17.52 -14.23
C ILE A 338 -31.48 -18.61 -14.14
N GLU A 339 -30.29 -18.27 -13.63
CA GLU A 339 -29.19 -19.23 -13.52
C GLU A 339 -29.22 -20.07 -12.24
N SER A 340 -30.17 -19.80 -11.32
CA SER A 340 -30.23 -20.42 -9.99
C SER A 340 -28.91 -20.32 -9.21
N LEU A 341 -28.21 -19.19 -9.37
CA LEU A 341 -26.93 -18.91 -8.72
C LEU A 341 -27.06 -17.82 -7.65
N PRO A 342 -26.21 -17.82 -6.60
CA PRO A 342 -26.13 -16.72 -5.66
C PRO A 342 -25.81 -15.38 -6.36
N HIS A 343 -26.41 -14.28 -5.90
CA HIS A 343 -26.24 -12.94 -6.48
C HIS A 343 -24.78 -12.53 -6.69
N ARG A 344 -23.87 -12.91 -5.76
CA ARG A 344 -22.44 -12.61 -5.85
C ARG A 344 -21.72 -13.31 -7.01
N MET A 345 -22.24 -14.44 -7.48
CA MET A 345 -21.64 -15.19 -8.61
C MET A 345 -21.92 -14.51 -9.94
N ILE A 346 -23.08 -13.85 -10.07
CA ILE A 346 -23.39 -12.97 -11.21
C ILE A 346 -22.42 -11.79 -11.18
N MET A 347 -22.51 -10.94 -10.15
CA MET A 347 -21.62 -9.80 -9.94
C MET A 347 -21.65 -9.31 -8.48
N THR A 348 -20.54 -8.72 -8.04
CA THR A 348 -20.40 -8.24 -6.66
C THR A 348 -21.09 -6.88 -6.46
N LYS A 349 -21.42 -6.52 -5.23
CA LYS A 349 -21.90 -5.17 -4.88
C LYS A 349 -20.90 -4.09 -5.29
N ASN A 350 -19.60 -4.34 -5.15
CA ASN A 350 -18.57 -3.37 -5.51
C ASN A 350 -18.54 -3.13 -7.03
N THR A 351 -18.71 -4.18 -7.82
CA THR A 351 -18.87 -4.07 -9.28
C THR A 351 -20.10 -3.24 -9.62
N LEU A 352 -21.24 -3.48 -8.97
CA LEU A 352 -22.47 -2.71 -9.18
C LEU A 352 -22.31 -1.22 -8.84
N LYS A 353 -21.64 -0.92 -7.72
CA LYS A 353 -21.32 0.45 -7.29
C LYS A 353 -20.39 1.16 -8.27
N GLU A 354 -19.40 0.44 -8.79
CA GLU A 354 -18.49 0.98 -9.80
C GLU A 354 -19.21 1.30 -11.11
N ILE A 355 -20.12 0.43 -11.57
CA ILE A 355 -20.93 0.67 -12.77
C ILE A 355 -21.84 1.88 -12.55
N SER A 356 -22.52 1.96 -11.40
CA SER A 356 -23.47 3.05 -11.16
C SER A 356 -22.78 4.41 -11.02
N GLY A 357 -21.56 4.46 -10.51
CA GLY A 357 -20.81 5.71 -10.41
C GLY A 357 -20.02 6.13 -11.66
N ARG A 358 -19.83 5.23 -12.63
CA ARG A 358 -19.02 5.49 -13.84
C ARG A 358 -19.80 5.49 -15.16
N TYR A 359 -21.03 4.98 -15.16
CA TYR A 359 -21.91 4.97 -16.34
C TYR A 359 -21.27 4.39 -17.62
N PRO A 360 -20.86 3.11 -17.63
CA PRO A 360 -20.28 2.49 -18.83
C PRO A 360 -21.36 2.31 -19.91
N LEU A 361 -21.23 3.07 -21.01
CA LEU A 361 -22.20 3.10 -22.12
C LEU A 361 -21.96 2.04 -23.20
N ASP A 362 -20.82 1.35 -23.15
CA ASP A 362 -20.41 0.38 -24.17
C ASP A 362 -19.59 -0.77 -23.55
N VAL A 363 -19.33 -1.78 -24.38
CA VAL A 363 -18.63 -3.01 -23.96
C VAL A 363 -17.17 -2.74 -23.59
N GLU A 364 -16.50 -1.79 -24.25
CA GLU A 364 -15.11 -1.44 -23.95
C GLU A 364 -15.00 -0.81 -22.56
N LYS A 365 -15.93 0.09 -22.22
CA LYS A 365 -16.04 0.71 -20.89
C LYS A 365 -16.36 -0.31 -19.79
N LEU A 366 -17.22 -1.30 -20.08
CA LEU A 366 -17.50 -2.39 -19.14
C LEU A 366 -16.27 -3.27 -18.86
N ASN A 367 -15.35 -3.42 -19.81
CA ASN A 367 -14.12 -4.20 -19.61
C ASN A 367 -13.17 -3.55 -18.58
N ASP A 368 -13.23 -2.24 -18.39
CA ASP A 368 -12.40 -1.49 -17.43
C ASP A 368 -13.00 -1.45 -16.01
N VAL A 369 -14.14 -2.14 -15.78
CA VAL A 369 -14.80 -2.26 -14.46
C VAL A 369 -14.27 -3.49 -13.70
N ALA A 370 -14.02 -3.36 -12.38
CA ALA A 370 -13.52 -4.48 -11.58
C ALA A 370 -14.55 -5.62 -11.43
N GLY A 371 -14.08 -6.85 -11.63
CA GLY A 371 -14.85 -8.07 -11.38
C GLY A 371 -15.76 -8.52 -12.52
N LEU A 372 -15.73 -7.82 -13.65
CA LEU A 372 -16.30 -8.24 -14.93
C LEU A 372 -15.18 -8.78 -15.84
N GLY A 373 -15.14 -10.09 -16.01
CA GLY A 373 -14.30 -10.72 -17.04
C GLY A 373 -15.08 -10.91 -18.35
N PRO A 374 -14.40 -11.27 -19.45
CA PRO A 374 -15.01 -11.37 -20.79
C PRO A 374 -16.26 -12.28 -20.79
N LYS A 375 -16.19 -13.46 -20.15
CA LYS A 375 -17.33 -14.38 -20.03
C LYS A 375 -18.58 -13.80 -19.35
N LYS A 376 -18.41 -12.85 -18.42
CA LYS A 376 -19.53 -12.19 -17.73
C LYS A 376 -20.10 -11.05 -18.56
N ILE A 377 -19.24 -10.36 -19.30
CA ILE A 377 -19.63 -9.29 -20.22
C ILE A 377 -20.42 -9.88 -21.38
N ASP A 378 -19.98 -11.02 -21.94
CA ASP A 378 -20.73 -11.72 -23.00
C ASP A 378 -22.14 -12.13 -22.55
N LYS A 379 -22.32 -12.46 -21.27
CA LYS A 379 -23.60 -12.95 -20.73
C LYS A 379 -24.53 -11.86 -20.21
N TYR A 380 -23.97 -10.82 -19.59
CA TYR A 380 -24.74 -9.82 -18.84
C TYR A 380 -24.51 -8.40 -19.34
N GLY A 381 -23.50 -8.16 -20.17
CA GLY A 381 -23.04 -6.83 -20.60
C GLY A 381 -24.11 -6.03 -21.33
N GLU A 382 -24.82 -6.65 -22.27
CA GLU A 382 -25.89 -6.00 -23.04
C GLU A 382 -27.00 -5.45 -22.13
N ALA A 383 -27.50 -6.27 -21.21
CA ALA A 383 -28.55 -5.86 -20.27
C ALA A 383 -28.08 -4.80 -19.26
N ILE A 384 -26.78 -4.74 -18.95
CA ILE A 384 -26.22 -3.69 -18.09
C ILE A 384 -26.17 -2.38 -18.88
N ILE A 385 -25.61 -2.41 -20.09
CA ILE A 385 -25.48 -1.23 -20.96
C ILE A 385 -26.86 -0.64 -21.26
N GLU A 386 -27.86 -1.46 -21.56
CA GLU A 386 -29.23 -1.01 -21.81
C GLU A 386 -29.79 -0.21 -20.62
N VAL A 387 -29.61 -0.71 -19.38
CA VAL A 387 -30.09 -0.03 -18.17
C VAL A 387 -29.30 1.24 -17.91
N VAL A 388 -27.99 1.25 -18.14
CA VAL A 388 -27.15 2.45 -17.95
C VAL A 388 -27.50 3.52 -18.99
N ASN A 389 -27.58 3.17 -20.27
CA ASN A 389 -27.93 4.11 -21.35
C ASN A 389 -29.31 4.73 -21.12
N LYS A 390 -30.30 3.90 -20.82
CA LYS A 390 -31.65 4.38 -20.50
C LYS A 390 -31.65 5.34 -19.31
N TYR A 391 -30.90 5.04 -18.26
CA TYR A 391 -30.80 5.92 -17.09
C TYR A 391 -30.13 7.26 -17.41
N VAL A 392 -29.06 7.24 -18.20
CA VAL A 392 -28.32 8.43 -18.63
C VAL A 392 -29.19 9.33 -19.50
N GLU A 393 -29.94 8.75 -20.44
CA GLU A 393 -30.90 9.47 -21.30
C GLU A 393 -32.07 10.05 -20.49
N GLU A 394 -32.67 9.29 -19.57
CA GLU A 394 -33.80 9.75 -18.75
C GLU A 394 -33.44 10.89 -17.78
N ASN A 395 -32.18 10.98 -17.36
CA ASN A 395 -31.72 11.96 -16.39
C ASN A 395 -30.81 13.05 -17.00
N ASN A 396 -30.64 13.07 -18.33
CA ASN A 396 -29.76 14.00 -19.05
C ASN A 396 -28.36 14.12 -18.42
N ILE A 397 -27.74 12.98 -18.07
CA ILE A 397 -26.43 12.95 -17.42
C ILE A 397 -25.34 13.12 -18.48
N ASP A 398 -24.47 14.12 -18.33
CA ASP A 398 -23.27 14.23 -19.13
C ASP A 398 -22.18 13.29 -18.59
N VAL A 399 -21.83 12.26 -19.36
CA VAL A 399 -20.95 11.18 -18.91
C VAL A 399 -19.52 11.46 -19.35
N GLU A 400 -18.71 12.01 -18.45
CA GLU A 400 -17.25 12.07 -18.61
C GLU A 400 -16.59 10.73 -18.25
N TRP A 401 -16.27 9.92 -19.26
CA TRP A 401 -15.60 8.64 -19.02
C TRP A 401 -14.12 8.81 -18.68
N LYS A 402 -13.71 8.34 -17.50
CA LYS A 402 -12.31 8.25 -17.07
C LYS A 402 -11.89 6.79 -16.97
N GLU A 403 -10.80 6.42 -17.64
CA GLU A 403 -10.23 5.07 -17.57
C GLU A 403 -9.52 4.82 -16.22
N LYS A 404 -9.79 3.67 -15.62
CA LYS A 404 -9.21 3.24 -14.35
C LYS A 404 -7.85 2.58 -14.53
N LYS A 405 -7.63 1.82 -15.61
CA LYS A 405 -6.36 1.12 -15.87
C LYS A 405 -5.92 0.27 -14.66
N LYS A 406 -4.68 0.45 -14.18
CA LYS A 406 -4.12 -0.28 -13.02
C LYS A 406 -4.36 0.39 -11.66
N LYS A 407 -5.12 1.50 -11.61
CA LYS A 407 -5.35 2.25 -10.37
C LYS A 407 -6.22 1.46 -9.39
N LYS A 408 -5.96 1.62 -8.09
CA LYS A 408 -6.69 0.92 -7.03
C LYS A 408 -8.05 1.57 -6.82
N LEU A 409 -9.13 0.81 -7.01
CA LEU A 409 -10.49 1.31 -6.85
C LEU A 409 -10.80 1.66 -5.39
N ILE A 410 -11.36 2.85 -5.16
CA ILE A 410 -12.00 3.26 -3.91
C ILE A 410 -13.46 3.56 -4.22
N LEU A 411 -14.38 2.93 -3.49
CA LEU A 411 -15.83 3.14 -3.65
C LEU A 411 -16.36 3.89 -2.43
N ASP A 412 -17.09 4.98 -2.63
CA ASP A 412 -17.73 5.78 -1.57
C ASP A 412 -16.77 6.25 -0.45
N GLY A 413 -15.50 6.46 -0.79
CA GLY A 413 -14.45 6.82 0.18
C GLY A 413 -13.98 5.68 1.10
N GLU A 414 -14.46 4.44 0.91
CA GLU A 414 -14.04 3.28 1.71
C GLU A 414 -12.71 2.72 1.15
N SER A 415 -11.59 3.10 1.76
CA SER A 415 -10.24 2.63 1.38
C SER A 415 -9.79 1.36 2.11
N ARG A 416 -10.60 0.88 3.08
CA ARG A 416 -10.28 -0.20 4.01
C ARG A 416 -10.46 -1.59 3.39
N LYS A 417 -9.63 -2.53 3.83
CA LYS A 417 -9.67 -3.92 3.37
C LYS A 417 -10.91 -4.63 3.92
N PRO A 418 -11.50 -5.61 3.20
CA PRO A 418 -12.63 -6.41 3.69
C PRO A 418 -12.42 -7.02 5.08
N LYS A 419 -11.16 -7.33 5.46
CA LYS A 419 -10.81 -7.83 6.79
C LYS A 419 -11.10 -6.82 7.91
N GLU A 420 -10.83 -5.54 7.67
CA GLU A 420 -10.99 -4.47 8.66
C GLU A 420 -12.48 -4.22 8.91
N ILE A 421 -13.25 -4.15 7.83
CA ILE A 421 -14.71 -3.99 7.89
C ILE A 421 -15.37 -5.21 8.56
N ALA A 422 -14.90 -6.43 8.26
CA ALA A 422 -15.41 -7.64 8.88
C ALA A 422 -15.23 -7.64 10.39
N LEU A 423 -14.03 -7.29 10.88
CA LEU A 423 -13.71 -7.25 12.30
C LEU A 423 -14.53 -6.19 13.04
N ASP A 424 -14.76 -5.03 12.43
CA ASP A 424 -15.59 -3.98 13.02
C ASP A 424 -17.06 -4.41 13.18
N LEU A 425 -17.63 -5.06 12.16
CA LEU A 425 -19.01 -5.56 12.23
C LEU A 425 -19.15 -6.66 13.29
N LEU A 426 -18.15 -7.52 13.43
CA LEU A 426 -18.11 -8.54 14.49
C LEU A 426 -18.02 -7.90 15.89
N ASN A 427 -17.20 -6.85 16.05
CA ASN A 427 -17.11 -6.07 17.28
C ASN A 427 -18.43 -5.36 17.65
N GLN A 428 -19.27 -5.03 16.67
CA GLN A 428 -20.63 -4.51 16.88
C GLN A 428 -21.65 -5.59 17.28
N GLY A 429 -21.22 -6.85 17.43
CA GLY A 429 -22.09 -7.97 17.81
C GLY A 429 -22.88 -8.58 16.65
N ILE A 430 -22.53 -8.27 15.40
CA ILE A 430 -23.14 -8.88 14.22
C ILE A 430 -22.54 -10.29 14.03
N ASP A 431 -23.38 -11.29 13.78
CA ASP A 431 -22.91 -12.67 13.60
C ASP A 431 -22.13 -12.87 12.29
N VAL A 432 -21.24 -13.88 12.28
CA VAL A 432 -20.35 -14.21 11.16
C VAL A 432 -21.10 -14.44 9.84
N LYS A 433 -22.30 -15.05 9.87
CA LYS A 433 -23.08 -15.33 8.67
C LYS A 433 -23.66 -14.03 8.10
N THR A 434 -24.14 -13.13 8.95
CA THR A 434 -24.61 -11.80 8.54
C THR A 434 -23.46 -10.93 8.02
N VAL A 435 -22.29 -10.96 8.64
CA VAL A 435 -21.09 -10.25 8.15
C VAL A 435 -20.65 -10.79 6.78
N SER A 436 -20.59 -12.11 6.62
CA SER A 436 -20.30 -12.79 5.34
C SER A 436 -21.24 -12.35 4.23
N ASN A 437 -22.55 -12.27 4.51
CA ASN A 437 -23.56 -11.80 3.57
C ASN A 437 -23.44 -10.30 3.24
N LYS A 438 -23.17 -9.46 4.25
CA LYS A 438 -23.02 -8.01 4.06
C LYS A 438 -21.85 -7.70 3.13
N LEU A 439 -20.69 -8.29 3.41
CA LEU A 439 -19.43 -8.10 2.67
C LEU A 439 -19.29 -8.96 1.42
N GLU A 440 -20.25 -9.86 1.17
CA GLU A 440 -20.22 -10.82 0.07
C GLU A 440 -18.91 -11.64 0.03
N VAL A 441 -18.37 -12.04 1.18
CA VAL A 441 -17.20 -12.95 1.31
C VAL A 441 -17.61 -14.26 1.95
N SER A 442 -16.85 -15.36 1.76
CA SER A 442 -17.20 -16.65 2.36
C SER A 442 -17.04 -16.63 3.88
N VAL A 443 -17.80 -17.48 4.58
CA VAL A 443 -17.68 -17.68 6.03
C VAL A 443 -16.24 -18.08 6.40
N SER A 444 -15.60 -18.94 5.62
CA SER A 444 -14.18 -19.32 5.79
C SER A 444 -13.23 -18.11 5.77
N SER A 445 -13.46 -17.12 4.90
CA SER A 445 -12.66 -15.90 4.86
C SER A 445 -12.85 -15.05 6.12
N ILE A 446 -14.08 -14.92 6.61
CA ILE A 446 -14.37 -14.21 7.87
C ILE A 446 -13.66 -14.91 9.04
N LEU A 447 -13.80 -16.23 9.16
CA LEU A 447 -13.07 -17.01 10.17
C LEU A 447 -11.56 -16.83 10.04
N GLY A 448 -11.05 -16.65 8.82
CA GLY A 448 -9.66 -16.27 8.59
C GLY A 448 -9.24 -14.93 9.17
N TYR A 449 -10.06 -13.91 8.97
CA TYR A 449 -9.80 -12.59 9.55
C TYR A 449 -9.80 -12.65 11.08
N ILE A 450 -10.68 -13.48 11.66
CA ILE A 450 -10.70 -13.74 13.10
C ILE A 450 -9.42 -14.44 13.56
N CYS A 451 -8.97 -15.50 12.86
CA CYS A 451 -7.70 -16.18 13.18
C CYS A 451 -6.50 -15.23 13.15
N GLU A 452 -6.40 -14.38 12.11
CA GLU A 452 -5.33 -13.38 12.00
C GLU A 452 -5.39 -12.37 13.14
N TYR A 453 -6.59 -11.86 13.47
CA TYR A 453 -6.78 -10.89 14.53
C TYR A 453 -6.39 -11.41 15.91
N ILE A 454 -6.75 -12.65 16.22
CA ILE A 454 -6.41 -13.32 17.48
C ILE A 454 -4.90 -13.48 17.62
N LYS A 455 -4.22 -13.91 16.54
CA LYS A 455 -2.75 -14.07 16.53
C LYS A 455 -2.01 -12.75 16.75
N ASP A 456 -2.59 -11.63 16.31
CA ASP A 456 -1.98 -10.30 16.43
C ASP A 456 -2.26 -9.61 17.78
N LYS A 457 -3.43 -9.82 18.39
CA LYS A 457 -3.90 -9.06 19.57
C LYS A 457 -4.16 -9.87 20.84
N ASN A 458 -4.02 -11.19 20.80
CA ASN A 458 -4.17 -12.15 21.91
C ASN A 458 -5.54 -12.21 22.61
N GLU A 459 -6.54 -11.40 22.27
CA GLU A 459 -7.89 -11.47 22.86
C GLU A 459 -9.00 -11.14 21.86
N LEU A 460 -10.18 -11.73 22.07
CA LEU A 460 -11.40 -11.44 21.33
C LEU A 460 -12.31 -10.52 22.14
N HIS A 461 -12.65 -9.36 21.55
CA HIS A 461 -13.55 -8.39 22.17
C HIS A 461 -15.03 -8.59 21.79
N PHE A 462 -15.39 -9.69 21.13
CA PHE A 462 -16.75 -10.01 20.72
C PHE A 462 -17.12 -11.47 21.02
N LYS A 463 -18.41 -11.72 21.20
CA LYS A 463 -18.94 -13.07 21.45
C LYS A 463 -18.89 -13.87 20.15
N PHE A 464 -18.06 -14.91 20.12
CA PHE A 464 -17.99 -15.85 19.02
C PHE A 464 -18.03 -17.28 19.58
N ASN A 465 -18.92 -18.11 19.04
CA ASN A 465 -19.00 -19.52 19.42
C ASN A 465 -18.43 -20.41 18.30
N PRO A 466 -17.19 -20.93 18.43
CA PRO A 466 -16.57 -21.79 17.42
C PRO A 466 -17.23 -23.17 17.31
N THR A 467 -17.91 -23.67 18.36
CA THR A 467 -18.42 -25.06 18.42
C THR A 467 -19.55 -25.35 17.43
N ILE A 468 -20.13 -24.33 16.80
CA ILE A 468 -21.17 -24.50 15.77
C ILE A 468 -20.61 -25.01 14.42
N TYR A 469 -19.29 -25.05 14.25
CA TYR A 469 -18.62 -25.36 12.98
C TYR A 469 -17.97 -26.75 12.92
N TYR A 470 -18.01 -27.52 14.01
CA TYR A 470 -17.45 -28.89 14.07
C TYR A 470 -18.20 -29.73 15.11
N CYS A 471 -18.15 -31.05 14.99
CA CYS A 471 -18.49 -31.97 16.09
C CYS A 471 -17.24 -32.41 16.88
N ASP A 472 -17.43 -33.09 18.01
CA ASP A 472 -16.33 -33.54 18.87
C ASP A 472 -15.37 -34.51 18.14
N ASP A 473 -15.90 -35.40 17.31
CA ASP A 473 -15.09 -36.32 16.49
C ASP A 473 -14.21 -35.58 15.47
N GLU A 474 -14.77 -34.55 14.82
CA GLU A 474 -14.03 -33.69 13.89
C GLU A 474 -12.95 -32.89 14.61
N LYS A 475 -13.25 -32.37 15.81
CA LYS A 475 -12.31 -31.63 16.64
C LYS A 475 -11.08 -32.46 16.98
N GLU A 476 -11.26 -33.72 17.40
CA GLU A 476 -10.11 -34.60 17.69
C GLU A 476 -9.21 -34.84 16.48
N LEU A 477 -9.81 -35.10 15.32
CA LEU A 477 -9.07 -35.33 14.08
C LEU A 477 -8.29 -34.07 13.65
N ILE A 478 -8.96 -32.91 13.69
CA ILE A 478 -8.35 -31.63 13.36
C ILE A 478 -7.21 -31.32 14.34
N GLN A 479 -7.37 -31.58 15.63
CA GLN A 479 -6.34 -31.29 16.63
C GLN A 479 -5.12 -32.20 16.51
N LYS A 480 -5.32 -33.50 16.20
CA LYS A 480 -4.22 -34.43 15.86
C LYS A 480 -3.44 -33.95 14.64
N SER A 481 -4.14 -33.44 13.62
CA SER A 481 -3.50 -32.89 12.42
C SER A 481 -2.74 -31.58 12.69
N ILE A 482 -3.34 -30.66 13.46
CA ILE A 482 -2.69 -29.39 13.86
C ILE A 482 -1.39 -29.65 14.63
N ASN A 483 -1.39 -30.62 15.57
CA ASN A 483 -0.19 -30.99 16.33
C ASN A 483 0.92 -31.55 15.44
N LYS A 484 0.57 -32.17 14.32
CA LYS A 484 1.53 -32.78 13.37
C LYS A 484 2.14 -31.76 12.40
N PHE A 485 1.36 -30.83 11.87
CA PHE A 485 1.81 -29.92 10.79
C PHE A 485 2.04 -28.47 11.22
N GLY A 486 1.51 -28.07 12.37
CA GLY A 486 1.49 -26.69 12.85
C GLY A 486 0.30 -25.90 12.28
N GLU A 487 -0.25 -25.00 13.09
CA GLU A 487 -1.47 -24.22 12.82
C GLU A 487 -1.38 -23.23 11.65
N ASP A 488 -0.18 -22.92 11.15
CA ASP A 488 0.03 -22.02 10.01
C ASP A 488 -0.10 -22.72 8.65
N LYS A 489 -0.09 -24.06 8.62
CA LYS A 489 -0.11 -24.86 7.39
C LYS A 489 -1.50 -25.42 7.07
N LEU A 490 -2.48 -24.54 6.90
CA LEU A 490 -3.89 -24.88 6.61
C LEU A 490 -4.08 -25.88 5.46
N LYS A 491 -3.25 -25.80 4.41
CA LYS A 491 -3.31 -26.72 3.26
C LYS A 491 -2.87 -28.13 3.64
N ASP A 492 -1.78 -28.27 4.38
CA ASP A 492 -1.24 -29.56 4.82
C ASP A 492 -2.20 -30.21 5.83
N ILE A 493 -2.79 -29.40 6.73
CA ILE A 493 -3.85 -29.84 7.64
C ILE A 493 -5.03 -30.39 6.85
N LYS A 494 -5.57 -29.63 5.89
CA LYS A 494 -6.71 -30.09 5.08
C LYS A 494 -6.41 -31.35 4.28
N GLN A 495 -5.20 -31.51 3.74
CA GLN A 495 -4.80 -32.71 2.99
C GLN A 495 -4.68 -33.96 3.85
N SER A 496 -4.42 -33.80 5.15
CA SER A 496 -4.34 -34.92 6.10
C SER A 496 -5.69 -35.31 6.71
N LEU A 497 -6.75 -34.56 6.41
CA LEU A 497 -8.09 -34.75 6.97
C LEU A 497 -9.06 -35.28 5.91
N PRO A 498 -10.12 -36.01 6.32
CA PRO A 498 -11.16 -36.45 5.41
C PRO A 498 -11.79 -35.32 4.59
N ASP A 499 -12.28 -35.65 3.40
CA ASP A 499 -12.82 -34.66 2.45
C ASP A 499 -14.02 -33.88 2.98
N TYR A 500 -14.85 -34.50 3.82
CA TYR A 500 -16.03 -33.86 4.42
C TYR A 500 -15.68 -32.73 5.40
N ILE A 501 -14.48 -32.72 6.00
CA ILE A 501 -14.06 -31.67 6.93
C ILE A 501 -13.75 -30.40 6.14
N LYS A 502 -14.51 -29.34 6.38
CA LYS A 502 -14.37 -28.09 5.66
C LYS A 502 -13.30 -27.18 6.27
N TYR A 503 -12.84 -26.19 5.50
CA TYR A 503 -11.88 -25.20 5.99
C TYR A 503 -12.44 -24.37 7.14
N GLU A 504 -13.75 -24.17 7.19
CA GLU A 504 -14.45 -23.51 8.28
C GLU A 504 -14.24 -24.24 9.61
N SER A 505 -14.40 -25.57 9.62
CA SER A 505 -14.21 -26.43 10.79
C SER A 505 -12.78 -26.35 11.32
N ILE A 506 -11.78 -26.41 10.41
CA ILE A 506 -10.37 -26.29 10.77
C ILE A 506 -10.07 -24.93 11.41
N ARG A 507 -10.56 -23.83 10.81
CA ARG A 507 -10.35 -22.47 11.34
C ARG A 507 -11.06 -22.27 12.68
N ALA A 508 -12.26 -22.83 12.86
CA ALA A 508 -13.01 -22.73 14.10
C ALA A 508 -12.30 -23.45 15.27
N VAL A 509 -11.74 -24.65 15.05
CA VAL A 509 -10.94 -25.36 16.07
C VAL A 509 -9.67 -24.57 16.43
N ILE A 510 -9.02 -23.92 15.46
CA ILE A 510 -7.88 -23.04 15.74
C ILE A 510 -8.32 -21.87 16.62
N ILE A 511 -9.45 -21.22 16.30
CA ILE A 511 -9.98 -20.09 17.07
C ILE A 511 -10.33 -20.50 18.52
N GLU A 512 -10.96 -21.67 18.71
CA GLU A 512 -11.34 -22.18 20.04
C GLU A 512 -10.14 -22.30 20.99
N LYS A 513 -8.98 -22.74 20.48
CA LYS A 513 -7.72 -22.85 21.25
C LYS A 513 -7.26 -21.52 21.86
N TYR A 514 -7.65 -20.39 21.27
CA TYR A 514 -7.26 -19.05 21.72
C TYR A 514 -8.37 -18.32 22.49
N ILE A 515 -9.59 -18.87 22.54
CA ILE A 515 -10.71 -18.36 23.35
C ILE A 515 -10.77 -19.07 24.71
N SER A 516 -10.28 -20.32 24.75
CA SER A 516 -10.19 -21.16 25.97
C SER A 516 -8.97 -20.78 26.79
#